data_AF-A0AAV8WZX9-F1
#
_entry.id   AF-A0AAV8WZX9-F1
#
_cell.length_a   1.000
_cell.length_b   1.000
_cell.length_c   1.000
_cell.angle_alpha   90.00
_cell.angle_beta   90.00
_cell.angle_gamma   90.00
#
_symmetry.space_group_name_H-M   'P 1'
#
loop_
_entity.id
_entity.type
_entity.pdbx_description
1 polymer ?
#
loop_
_entity_poly.entity_id
_entity_poly.type
_entity_poly.pdbx_seq_one_letter_code
_entity_poly.pdbx_strand_id
1 'polypeptide(L)'
;MEHSALDEMEQNDLVEIVARPAIPAPLQSKKKRHYERGRPEKTFENVSERLKRQKTKKLRAQHSPGELSYAAQMSQRSAGQIDASKAIKDITTISPKRALKYRTAYKQLDIAQTRKLQGTEALSMFIDAAFTREQYNKIRRKDSSRFPSYKKIQLAKKKCYRKKEVIIVTETSAEVKVQLLDRTVLRISKVQEDVLKSQGLDKLGKLCLITKWGFDGYNQLEYKQRFTTNPEATDANIFIALLVVGILSRHCLGTGIIELGMIVDVILATLTRNRGFYSRNFSDINRPGYSTLILSA
;
A
#
# COMPACT_ATOMS: atom_id res chain seq x y z
N MET A 1 -66.70 -23.95 -2.93
CA MET A 1 -67.43 -24.95 -3.71
C MET A 1 -66.52 -26.18 -3.80
N GLU A 2 -66.35 -26.96 -2.73
CA GLU A 2 -67.30 -27.56 -1.76
C GLU A 2 -68.07 -28.77 -2.32
N HIS A 3 -67.73 -29.95 -1.79
CA HIS A 3 -68.68 -30.92 -1.26
C HIS A 3 -68.09 -31.34 0.11
N SER A 4 -68.74 -31.23 1.28
CA SER A 4 -70.14 -31.47 1.71
C SER A 4 -70.50 -32.97 1.63
N ALA A 5 -70.47 -33.77 2.71
CA ALA A 5 -71.18 -33.71 4.01
C ALA A 5 -72.53 -34.46 3.98
N LEU A 6 -73.10 -34.70 5.17
CA LEU A 6 -74.30 -35.50 5.49
C LEU A 6 -74.11 -37.04 5.42
N ASP A 7 -74.91 -37.93 6.08
CA ASP A 7 -75.45 -38.09 7.46
C ASP A 7 -76.20 -39.47 7.51
N GLU A 8 -76.62 -40.13 8.61
CA GLU A 8 -76.50 -39.89 10.07
C GLU A 8 -75.89 -41.17 10.77
N MET A 9 -76.41 -41.98 11.73
CA MET A 9 -77.57 -42.07 12.67
C MET A 9 -77.23 -43.11 13.81
N GLU A 10 -78.13 -43.31 14.80
CA GLU A 10 -78.21 -44.46 15.78
C GLU A 10 -77.16 -44.64 16.91
N GLN A 11 -77.44 -45.25 18.08
CA GLN A 11 -78.64 -45.25 18.97
C GLN A 11 -78.28 -45.81 20.39
N ASN A 12 -78.87 -45.25 21.46
CA ASN A 12 -79.16 -45.77 22.82
C ASN A 12 -78.30 -46.83 23.60
N ASP A 13 -77.66 -46.36 24.69
CA ASP A 13 -78.07 -46.51 26.12
C ASP A 13 -78.00 -47.84 26.95
N LEU A 14 -77.82 -47.68 28.29
CA LEU A 14 -77.88 -48.66 29.42
C LEU A 14 -76.76 -49.75 29.47
N VAL A 15 -75.92 -49.94 30.51
CA VAL A 15 -76.08 -50.46 31.91
C VAL A 15 -74.66 -50.51 32.57
N GLU A 16 -74.36 -50.72 33.87
CA GLU A 16 -74.74 -50.16 35.21
C GLU A 16 -73.82 -50.87 36.29
N ILE A 17 -73.95 -50.53 37.59
CA ILE A 17 -73.44 -51.19 38.83
C ILE A 17 -72.00 -50.87 39.30
N VAL A 18 -71.91 -49.79 40.09
CA VAL A 18 -71.29 -49.65 41.43
C VAL A 18 -70.08 -50.52 41.85
N ALA A 19 -68.97 -49.84 42.20
CA ALA A 19 -68.04 -50.24 43.27
C ALA A 19 -67.39 -49.00 43.95
N ARG A 20 -66.94 -49.11 45.21
CA ARG A 20 -66.40 -47.97 46.02
C ARG A 20 -64.86 -47.89 46.01
N PRO A 21 -64.26 -46.69 46.21
CA PRO A 21 -62.81 -46.47 46.11
C PRO A 21 -62.01 -46.85 47.36
N ALA A 22 -60.73 -47.19 47.17
CA ALA A 22 -59.75 -47.39 48.24
C ALA A 22 -58.83 -46.16 48.42
N ILE A 23 -58.31 -45.95 49.64
CA ILE A 23 -57.65 -44.71 50.06
C ILE A 23 -56.11 -44.80 49.92
N PRO A 24 -55.43 -43.86 49.21
CA PRO A 24 -53.97 -43.74 49.24
C PRO A 24 -53.44 -43.10 50.54
N ALA A 25 -52.26 -43.54 50.98
CA ALA A 25 -51.62 -43.12 52.24
C ALA A 25 -51.04 -41.67 52.22
N PRO A 26 -50.70 -41.08 53.40
CA PRO A 26 -50.37 -39.66 53.51
C PRO A 26 -49.14 -39.15 52.76
N LEU A 27 -49.19 -37.89 52.35
CA LEU A 27 -48.13 -37.16 51.65
C LEU A 27 -46.84 -37.01 52.48
N GLN A 28 -45.74 -37.62 52.02
CA GLN A 28 -44.41 -37.26 52.51
C GLN A 28 -44.00 -35.85 52.02
N SER A 29 -43.34 -35.09 52.89
CA SER A 29 -43.11 -33.65 52.69
C SER A 29 -42.04 -33.35 51.63
N LYS A 30 -42.46 -32.78 50.50
CA LYS A 30 -41.53 -32.26 49.48
C LYS A 30 -40.75 -31.07 50.03
N LYS A 31 -39.43 -31.22 50.24
CA LYS A 31 -38.53 -30.11 50.60
C LYS A 31 -38.70 -28.95 49.60
N LYS A 32 -39.04 -27.75 50.09
CA LYS A 32 -39.15 -26.54 49.26
C LYS A 32 -37.76 -26.20 48.68
N ARG A 33 -37.62 -26.30 47.35
CA ARG A 33 -36.46 -25.71 46.65
C ARG A 33 -36.60 -24.19 46.70
N HIS A 34 -35.65 -23.50 47.31
CA HIS A 34 -35.54 -22.04 47.17
C HIS A 34 -35.08 -21.72 45.74
N TYR A 35 -36.01 -21.28 44.90
CA TYR A 35 -35.66 -20.52 43.70
C TYR A 35 -35.27 -19.11 44.13
N GLU A 36 -34.01 -18.75 43.92
CA GLU A 36 -33.55 -17.37 44.13
C GLU A 36 -34.28 -16.44 43.16
N ARG A 37 -35.08 -15.51 43.70
CA ARG A 37 -35.81 -14.54 42.88
C ARG A 37 -34.86 -13.39 42.50
N GLY A 38 -34.39 -13.40 41.26
CA GLY A 38 -33.46 -12.37 40.80
C GLY A 38 -33.30 -12.31 39.29
N ARG A 39 -32.63 -11.26 38.82
CA ARG A 39 -32.13 -11.17 37.44
C ARG A 39 -30.97 -12.15 37.28
N PRO A 40 -30.94 -13.04 36.26
CA PRO A 40 -29.82 -13.94 36.03
C PRO A 40 -28.48 -13.20 35.98
N GLU A 41 -27.49 -13.67 36.74
CA GLU A 41 -26.19 -13.02 36.78
C GLU A 41 -25.40 -13.32 35.51
N LYS A 42 -24.82 -12.26 34.92
CA LYS A 42 -23.92 -12.38 33.76
C LYS A 42 -22.48 -12.60 34.21
N THR A 43 -21.77 -13.48 33.48
CA THR A 43 -20.31 -13.70 33.62
C THR A 43 -19.53 -12.40 33.44
N PHE A 44 -18.31 -12.33 33.97
CA PHE A 44 -17.58 -11.07 34.07
C PHE A 44 -17.31 -10.43 32.70
N GLU A 45 -17.06 -11.24 31.66
CA GLU A 45 -16.78 -10.83 30.28
C GLU A 45 -17.98 -10.10 29.67
N ASN A 46 -19.17 -10.70 29.85
CA ASN A 46 -20.46 -10.33 29.27
C ASN A 46 -21.18 -9.16 30.00
N VAL A 47 -20.51 -8.56 30.98
CA VAL A 47 -20.99 -7.43 31.79
C VAL A 47 -20.43 -6.10 31.25
N SER A 48 -21.23 -5.03 31.32
CA SER A 48 -20.81 -3.71 30.84
C SER A 48 -19.73 -3.08 31.72
N GLU A 49 -18.93 -2.19 31.13
CA GLU A 49 -17.79 -1.53 31.81
C GLU A 49 -18.14 -0.88 33.16
N ARG A 50 -19.31 -0.23 33.26
CA ARG A 50 -19.78 0.36 34.52
C ARG A 50 -19.92 -0.69 35.62
N LEU A 51 -20.49 -1.85 35.29
CA LEU A 51 -20.69 -2.96 36.23
C LEU A 51 -19.39 -3.74 36.50
N LYS A 52 -18.48 -3.89 35.52
CA LYS A 52 -17.13 -4.43 35.75
C LYS A 52 -16.34 -3.61 36.79
N ARG A 53 -16.39 -2.27 36.67
CA ARG A 53 -15.79 -1.33 37.62
C ARG A 53 -16.43 -1.39 39.01
N GLN A 54 -17.73 -1.70 39.09
CA GLN A 54 -18.47 -1.89 40.34
C GLN A 54 -18.13 -3.22 41.01
N LYS A 55 -18.18 -4.36 40.28
CA LYS A 55 -17.80 -5.69 40.79
C LYS A 55 -16.37 -5.68 41.35
N THR A 56 -15.43 -5.05 40.65
CA THR A 56 -14.03 -4.91 41.09
C THR A 56 -13.79 -3.86 42.19
N LYS A 57 -14.82 -3.13 42.67
CA LYS A 57 -14.61 -2.05 43.67
C LYS A 57 -14.05 -2.58 44.99
N LYS A 58 -14.49 -3.75 45.47
CA LYS A 58 -13.97 -4.36 46.71
C LYS A 58 -12.48 -4.71 46.59
N LEU A 59 -12.11 -5.48 45.57
CA LEU A 59 -10.72 -5.88 45.30
C LEU A 59 -9.76 -4.68 45.21
N ARG A 60 -10.18 -3.61 44.52
CA ARG A 60 -9.38 -2.37 44.36
C ARG A 60 -9.32 -1.48 45.60
N ALA A 61 -10.05 -1.82 46.67
CA ALA A 61 -10.00 -1.14 47.96
C ALA A 61 -9.30 -1.99 49.05
N GLN A 62 -9.14 -3.30 48.83
CA GLN A 62 -8.55 -4.24 49.77
C GLN A 62 -7.07 -4.55 49.48
N HIS A 63 -6.62 -4.38 48.24
CA HIS A 63 -5.27 -4.74 47.81
C HIS A 63 -4.55 -3.57 47.13
N SER A 64 -3.23 -3.51 47.29
CA SER A 64 -2.38 -2.53 46.63
C SER A 64 -2.29 -2.77 45.11
N PRO A 65 -1.94 -1.74 44.32
CA PRO A 65 -1.68 -1.90 42.88
C PRO A 65 -0.55 -2.90 42.58
N GLY A 66 0.41 -3.07 43.48
CA GLY A 66 1.52 -4.03 43.34
C GLY A 66 1.04 -5.48 43.46
N GLU A 67 0.30 -5.80 44.53
CA GLU A 67 -0.31 -7.12 44.72
C GLU A 67 -1.25 -7.49 43.57
N LEU A 68 -2.12 -6.55 43.16
CA LEU A 68 -3.03 -6.76 42.03
C LEU A 68 -2.28 -7.00 40.72
N SER A 69 -1.14 -6.32 40.50
CA SER A 69 -0.28 -6.54 39.33
C SER A 69 0.40 -7.91 39.35
N TYR A 70 0.90 -8.34 40.52
CA TYR A 70 1.54 -9.65 40.69
C TYR A 70 0.53 -10.80 40.59
N ALA A 71 -0.66 -10.65 41.18
CA ALA A 71 -1.77 -11.59 41.03
C ALA A 71 -2.21 -11.73 39.57
N ALA A 72 -2.32 -10.62 38.84
CA ALA A 72 -2.59 -10.64 37.40
C ALA A 72 -1.45 -11.31 36.61
N GLN A 73 -0.19 -11.01 36.93
CA GLN A 73 0.98 -11.65 36.31
C GLN A 73 0.93 -13.18 36.48
N MET A 74 0.66 -13.66 37.71
CA MET A 74 0.62 -15.09 38.02
C MET A 74 -0.59 -15.79 37.40
N SER A 75 -1.77 -15.15 37.43
CA SER A 75 -3.00 -15.65 36.77
C SER A 75 -2.82 -15.81 35.25
N GLN A 76 -2.20 -14.84 34.58
CA GLN A 76 -1.88 -14.97 33.16
C GLN A 76 -0.86 -16.10 32.90
N ARG A 77 0.06 -16.35 33.84
CA ARG A 77 1.06 -17.42 33.74
C ARG A 77 0.44 -18.81 33.88
N SER A 78 -0.50 -18.99 34.81
CA SER A 78 -1.26 -20.25 34.95
C SER A 78 -2.24 -20.48 33.80
N ALA A 79 -2.75 -19.42 33.17
CA ALA A 79 -3.53 -19.49 31.93
C ALA A 79 -2.68 -19.71 30.65
N GLY A 80 -1.38 -19.99 30.77
CA GLY A 80 -0.47 -20.20 29.64
C GLY A 80 -0.07 -18.94 28.85
N GLN A 81 -0.59 -17.76 29.21
CA GLN A 81 -0.32 -16.49 28.54
C GLN A 81 1.02 -15.87 29.00
N ILE A 82 2.10 -16.60 28.71
CA ILE A 82 3.47 -16.30 29.17
C ILE A 82 3.90 -14.87 28.78
N ASP A 83 3.63 -14.43 27.56
CA ASP A 83 4.08 -13.10 27.10
C ASP A 83 3.20 -11.95 27.64
N ALA A 84 1.93 -12.19 27.92
CA ALA A 84 1.10 -11.24 28.67
C ALA A 84 1.61 -11.10 30.12
N SER A 85 1.98 -12.22 30.75
CA SER A 85 2.62 -12.24 32.07
C SER A 85 3.95 -11.46 32.08
N LYS A 86 4.82 -11.66 31.07
CA LYS A 86 6.06 -10.87 30.89
C LYS A 86 5.75 -9.38 30.71
N ALA A 87 4.80 -9.01 29.84
CA ALA A 87 4.45 -7.62 29.59
C ALA A 87 3.93 -6.90 30.85
N ILE A 88 3.10 -7.56 31.66
CA ILE A 88 2.66 -7.04 32.97
C ILE A 88 3.87 -6.82 33.89
N LYS A 89 4.77 -7.81 34.01
CA LYS A 89 6.01 -7.68 34.81
C LYS A 89 6.85 -6.48 34.36
N ASP A 90 7.11 -6.36 33.07
CA ASP A 90 7.91 -5.28 32.48
C ASP A 90 7.33 -3.89 32.78
N ILE A 91 6.02 -3.74 32.58
CA ILE A 91 5.28 -2.49 32.78
C ILE A 91 5.25 -2.06 34.24
N THR A 92 5.27 -3.01 35.19
CA THR A 92 5.02 -2.74 36.62
C THR A 92 6.26 -2.79 37.50
N THR A 93 7.26 -3.61 37.18
CA THR A 93 8.43 -3.84 38.07
C THR A 93 9.73 -3.21 37.58
N ILE A 94 9.93 -3.03 36.27
CA ILE A 94 11.24 -2.61 35.74
C ILE A 94 11.44 -1.10 35.76
N SER A 95 10.44 -0.31 35.35
CA SER A 95 10.51 1.16 35.41
C SER A 95 9.14 1.79 35.15
N PRO A 96 8.74 2.87 35.88
CA PRO A 96 7.51 3.61 35.58
C PRO A 96 7.50 4.22 34.15
N LYS A 97 8.68 4.42 33.54
CA LYS A 97 8.80 4.89 32.14
C LYS A 97 8.61 3.76 31.11
N ARG A 98 8.60 2.48 31.51
CA ARG A 98 8.45 1.32 30.59
C ARG A 98 7.07 1.28 29.95
N ALA A 99 6.02 1.54 30.73
CA ALA A 99 4.64 1.69 30.24
C ALA A 99 4.52 2.75 29.12
N LEU A 100 5.19 3.90 29.30
CA LEU A 100 5.21 4.97 28.30
C LEU A 100 5.92 4.52 27.02
N LYS A 101 7.05 3.81 27.13
CA LYS A 101 7.79 3.27 25.96
C LYS A 101 6.94 2.30 25.12
N TYR A 102 6.21 1.37 25.76
CA TYR A 102 5.27 0.50 25.03
C TYR A 102 4.17 1.32 24.33
N ARG A 103 3.57 2.29 25.02
CA ARG A 103 2.52 3.16 24.44
C ARG A 103 3.01 4.00 23.27
N THR A 104 4.25 4.52 23.31
CA THR A 104 4.82 5.30 22.20
C THR A 104 5.20 4.41 21.02
N ALA A 105 5.82 3.25 21.26
CA ALA A 105 6.18 2.31 20.20
C ALA A 105 4.95 1.79 19.46
N TYR A 106 3.88 1.41 20.18
CA TYR A 106 2.64 0.93 19.57
C TYR A 106 1.99 2.02 18.69
N LYS A 107 1.95 3.27 19.16
CA LYS A 107 1.46 4.41 18.35
C LYS A 107 2.35 4.70 17.13
N GLN A 108 3.66 4.52 17.24
CA GLN A 108 4.58 4.70 16.11
C GLN A 108 4.37 3.63 15.02
N LEU A 109 4.08 2.38 15.40
CA LEU A 109 3.72 1.31 14.46
C LEU A 109 2.41 1.62 13.71
N ASP A 110 1.37 2.04 14.43
CA ASP A 110 0.07 2.45 13.87
C ASP A 110 0.21 3.63 12.88
N ILE A 111 0.98 4.66 13.25
CA ILE A 111 1.31 5.80 12.37
C ILE A 111 2.13 5.36 11.15
N ALA A 112 3.04 4.39 11.28
CA ALA A 112 3.84 3.88 10.18
C ALA A 112 2.99 3.09 9.16
N GLN A 113 2.07 2.24 9.64
CA GLN A 113 1.14 1.47 8.81
C GLN A 113 0.13 2.37 8.10
N THR A 114 -0.43 3.37 8.80
CA THR A 114 -1.40 4.32 8.24
C THR A 114 -0.79 5.45 7.40
N ARG A 115 0.55 5.51 7.26
CA ARG A 115 1.24 6.60 6.56
C ARG A 115 0.81 6.71 5.09
N LYS A 116 0.08 7.76 4.72
CA LYS A 116 -0.31 8.04 3.34
C LYS A 116 0.93 8.14 2.42
N LEU A 117 0.88 7.48 1.26
CA LEU A 117 1.93 7.55 0.24
C LEU A 117 2.06 8.98 -0.31
N GLN A 118 3.31 9.39 -0.56
CA GLN A 118 3.58 10.64 -1.26
C GLN A 118 3.22 10.56 -2.75
N GLY A 119 3.10 11.71 -3.42
CA GLY A 119 2.73 11.76 -4.83
C GLY A 119 3.76 11.13 -5.78
N THR A 120 5.04 11.09 -5.37
CA THR A 120 6.15 10.41 -6.06
C THR A 120 6.14 8.91 -5.82
N GLU A 121 6.01 8.47 -4.56
CA GLU A 121 5.93 7.05 -4.18
C GLU A 121 4.74 6.36 -4.86
N ALA A 122 3.57 7.00 -4.85
CA ALA A 122 2.38 6.53 -5.53
C ALA A 122 2.45 6.67 -7.06
N LEU A 123 3.40 7.45 -7.61
CA LEU A 123 3.68 7.50 -9.05
C LEU A 123 4.61 6.35 -9.46
N SER A 124 5.64 6.02 -8.67
CA SER A 124 6.49 4.84 -8.90
C SER A 124 5.61 3.60 -8.97
N MET A 125 4.90 3.27 -7.88
CA MET A 125 4.01 2.11 -7.81
C MET A 125 2.91 2.10 -8.92
N PHE A 126 2.49 3.27 -9.42
CA PHE A 126 1.56 3.35 -10.56
C PHE A 126 2.20 2.93 -11.89
N ILE A 127 3.49 3.23 -12.09
CA ILE A 127 4.29 2.83 -13.25
C ILE A 127 4.73 1.37 -13.09
N ASP A 128 5.32 1.03 -11.94
CA ASP A 128 5.93 -0.27 -11.64
C ASP A 128 4.90 -1.42 -11.72
N ALA A 129 3.64 -1.16 -11.33
CA ALA A 129 2.52 -2.11 -11.45
C ALA A 129 1.64 -1.87 -12.70
N ALA A 130 2.11 -1.07 -13.66
CA ALA A 130 1.45 -0.74 -14.94
C ALA A 130 -0.04 -0.32 -14.82
N PHE A 131 -0.43 0.34 -13.72
CA PHE A 131 -1.84 0.56 -13.41
C PHE A 131 -2.53 1.53 -14.38
N THR A 132 -3.75 1.19 -14.78
CA THR A 132 -4.67 2.17 -15.37
C THR A 132 -5.19 3.15 -14.31
N ARG A 133 -5.64 4.32 -14.76
CA ARG A 133 -6.32 5.30 -13.90
C ARG A 133 -7.51 4.68 -13.15
N GLU A 134 -8.19 3.71 -13.74
CA GLU A 134 -9.31 3.03 -13.08
C GLU A 134 -8.87 2.05 -12.01
N GLN A 135 -7.90 1.17 -12.31
CA GLN A 135 -7.35 0.21 -11.34
C GLN A 135 -6.85 0.94 -10.10
N TYR A 136 -6.07 2.02 -10.28
CA TYR A 136 -5.61 2.86 -9.17
C TYR A 136 -6.77 3.45 -8.36
N ASN A 137 -7.84 3.94 -9.01
CA ASN A 137 -9.00 4.47 -8.29
C ASN A 137 -9.84 3.38 -7.62
N LYS A 138 -9.90 2.14 -8.16
CA LYS A 138 -10.53 0.97 -7.52
C LYS A 138 -9.77 0.58 -6.25
N ILE A 139 -8.43 0.55 -6.28
CA ILE A 139 -7.56 0.32 -5.11
C ILE A 139 -7.77 1.43 -4.06
N ARG A 140 -7.69 2.70 -4.47
CA ARG A 140 -7.90 3.85 -3.57
C ARG A 140 -9.30 3.92 -2.93
N ARG A 141 -10.33 3.34 -3.56
CA ARG A 141 -11.66 3.23 -2.94
C ARG A 141 -11.67 2.24 -1.77
N LYS A 142 -10.88 1.16 -1.85
CA LYS A 142 -10.71 0.18 -0.75
C LYS A 142 -9.87 0.76 0.39
N ASP A 143 -8.78 1.46 0.07
CA ASP A 143 -7.97 2.17 1.06
C ASP A 143 -7.71 3.63 0.64
N SER A 144 -8.56 4.52 1.16
CA SER A 144 -8.40 5.97 0.95
C SER A 144 -7.42 6.61 1.93
N SER A 145 -6.95 5.87 2.94
CA SER A 145 -6.01 6.32 3.97
C SER A 145 -4.56 6.26 3.47
N ARG A 146 -4.14 5.13 2.88
CA ARG A 146 -2.82 4.93 2.30
C ARG A 146 -2.66 5.62 0.95
N PHE A 147 -3.65 5.55 0.07
CA PHE A 147 -3.50 5.98 -1.33
C PHE A 147 -3.89 7.46 -1.57
N PRO A 148 -2.98 8.31 -2.10
CA PRO A 148 -3.29 9.69 -2.43
C PRO A 148 -4.24 9.79 -3.63
N SER A 149 -4.95 10.91 -3.78
CA SER A 149 -5.81 11.14 -4.94
C SER A 149 -5.02 11.18 -6.24
N TYR A 150 -5.62 10.75 -7.35
CA TYR A 150 -4.97 10.76 -8.67
C TYR A 150 -4.45 12.15 -9.08
N LYS A 151 -5.07 13.24 -8.57
CA LYS A 151 -4.55 14.62 -8.72
C LYS A 151 -3.11 14.77 -8.19
N LYS A 152 -2.72 14.11 -7.09
CA LYS A 152 -1.32 14.13 -6.59
C LYS A 152 -0.36 13.38 -7.52
N ILE A 153 -0.79 12.26 -8.11
CA ILE A 153 0.00 11.54 -9.13
C ILE A 153 0.13 12.39 -10.40
N GLN A 154 -0.92 13.07 -10.85
CA GLN A 154 -0.86 14.00 -11.98
C GLN A 154 0.11 15.18 -11.72
N LEU A 155 0.15 15.70 -10.49
CA LEU A 155 1.14 16.71 -10.10
C LEU A 155 2.57 16.15 -10.09
N ALA A 156 2.77 14.90 -9.68
CA ALA A 156 4.08 14.24 -9.77
C ALA A 156 4.50 14.04 -11.25
N LYS A 157 3.62 13.51 -12.12
CA LYS A 157 3.89 13.40 -13.57
C LYS A 157 4.24 14.76 -14.20
N LYS A 158 3.51 15.83 -13.84
CA LYS A 158 3.81 17.21 -14.27
C LYS A 158 5.16 17.74 -13.78
N LYS A 159 5.70 17.26 -12.64
CA LYS A 159 7.06 17.62 -12.19
C LYS A 159 8.17 16.89 -12.96
N CYS A 160 7.86 15.76 -13.60
CA CYS A 160 8.80 15.02 -14.46
C CYS A 160 8.82 15.57 -15.91
N TYR A 161 7.71 16.14 -16.38
CA TYR A 161 7.61 16.69 -17.74
C TYR A 161 8.39 18.01 -17.91
N ARG A 162 8.79 18.29 -19.16
CA ARG A 162 9.51 19.52 -19.55
C ARG A 162 8.57 20.71 -19.75
N LYS A 163 9.15 21.91 -19.88
CA LYS A 163 8.48 23.05 -20.50
C LYS A 163 8.02 22.68 -21.92
N LYS A 164 6.86 23.16 -22.36
CA LYS A 164 6.35 22.93 -23.72
C LYS A 164 7.29 23.48 -24.80
N GLU A 165 7.95 24.61 -24.56
CA GLU A 165 8.92 25.28 -25.46
C GLU A 165 10.09 24.41 -25.95
N VAL A 166 10.32 23.27 -25.27
CA VAL A 166 11.46 22.36 -25.50
C VAL A 166 11.03 21.10 -26.28
N ILE A 167 9.72 20.79 -26.32
CA ILE A 167 9.14 19.63 -27.00
C ILE A 167 8.43 20.11 -28.27
N ILE A 168 8.87 19.62 -29.42
CA ILE A 168 8.24 19.85 -30.72
C ILE A 168 7.47 18.58 -31.07
N VAL A 169 6.20 18.71 -31.44
CA VAL A 169 5.36 17.57 -31.86
C VAL A 169 4.68 17.97 -33.16
N THR A 170 4.89 17.17 -34.20
CA THR A 170 4.21 17.26 -35.49
C THR A 170 3.30 16.03 -35.67
N GLU A 171 2.64 15.87 -36.82
CA GLU A 171 1.89 14.64 -37.09
C GLU A 171 2.82 13.41 -37.23
N THR A 172 4.03 13.61 -37.73
CA THR A 172 4.98 12.56 -38.14
C THR A 172 6.18 12.40 -37.20
N SER A 173 6.46 13.40 -36.35
CA SER A 173 7.60 13.38 -35.42
C SER A 173 7.29 13.92 -34.02
N ALA A 174 8.06 13.44 -33.04
CA ALA A 174 8.14 14.05 -31.72
C ALA A 174 9.62 14.21 -31.34
N GLU A 175 10.02 15.45 -31.12
CA GLU A 175 11.41 15.89 -31.02
C GLU A 175 11.61 16.75 -29.77
N VAL A 176 12.82 16.70 -29.20
CA VAL A 176 13.12 17.41 -27.95
C VAL A 176 14.54 17.95 -27.98
N LYS A 177 14.70 19.26 -27.73
CA LYS A 177 15.99 19.96 -27.86
C LYS A 177 17.04 19.44 -26.87
N VAL A 178 18.29 19.26 -27.30
CA VAL A 178 19.39 18.61 -26.55
C VAL A 178 19.78 19.29 -25.22
N GLN A 179 19.35 20.54 -25.00
CA GLN A 179 19.22 21.21 -23.68
C GLN A 179 18.38 20.39 -22.66
N LEU A 180 17.86 19.25 -23.07
CA LEU A 180 17.29 18.21 -22.24
C LEU A 180 18.24 17.72 -21.12
N LEU A 181 19.54 17.70 -21.36
CA LEU A 181 20.51 17.13 -20.42
C LEU A 181 20.52 17.87 -19.08
N ASP A 182 20.45 19.20 -19.05
CA ASP A 182 20.56 20.04 -17.85
C ASP A 182 19.59 19.61 -16.73
N ARG A 183 18.33 19.32 -17.08
CA ARG A 183 17.31 18.87 -16.12
C ARG A 183 17.44 17.39 -15.76
N THR A 184 18.08 16.58 -16.60
CA THR A 184 18.42 15.19 -16.27
C THR A 184 19.57 15.17 -15.27
N VAL A 185 20.63 15.97 -15.47
CA VAL A 185 21.68 16.21 -14.47
C VAL A 185 21.06 16.70 -13.15
N LEU A 186 20.25 17.77 -13.16
CA LEU A 186 19.58 18.30 -11.97
C LEU A 186 18.61 17.31 -11.28
N ARG A 187 18.16 16.25 -11.95
CA ARG A 187 17.40 15.15 -11.33
C ARG A 187 18.35 14.12 -10.72
N ILE A 188 19.35 13.67 -11.46
CA ILE A 188 20.35 12.69 -11.00
C ILE A 188 21.09 13.23 -9.77
N SER A 189 21.57 14.48 -9.79
CA SER A 189 22.27 15.12 -8.65
C SER A 189 21.43 15.18 -7.37
N LYS A 190 20.09 15.20 -7.48
CA LYS A 190 19.17 15.18 -6.32
C LYS A 190 18.82 13.77 -5.84
N VAL A 191 18.84 12.78 -6.73
CA VAL A 191 18.65 11.37 -6.36
C VAL A 191 19.94 10.79 -5.77
N GLN A 192 21.09 11.27 -6.23
CA GLN A 192 22.43 10.88 -5.78
C GLN A 192 23.03 11.86 -4.75
N GLU A 193 22.25 12.77 -4.16
CA GLU A 193 22.79 13.85 -3.31
C GLU A 193 23.59 13.30 -2.12
N ASP A 194 23.07 12.26 -1.47
CA ASP A 194 23.75 11.59 -0.35
C ASP A 194 25.00 10.81 -0.80
N VAL A 195 24.98 10.24 -2.01
CA VAL A 195 26.11 9.51 -2.60
C VAL A 195 27.23 10.49 -2.96
N LEU A 196 26.90 11.60 -3.63
CA LEU A 196 27.84 12.68 -3.96
C LEU A 196 28.52 13.23 -2.69
N LYS A 197 27.75 13.49 -1.62
CA LYS A 197 28.30 13.91 -0.32
C LYS A 197 29.19 12.85 0.34
N SER A 198 28.75 11.59 0.37
CA SER A 198 29.53 10.50 0.99
C SER A 198 30.87 10.24 0.30
N GLN A 199 30.97 10.55 -0.99
CA GLN A 199 32.19 10.45 -1.79
C GLN A 199 32.98 11.78 -1.87
N GLY A 200 32.55 12.83 -1.16
CA GLY A 200 33.20 14.17 -1.18
C GLY A 200 33.14 14.91 -2.53
N LEU A 201 32.27 14.46 -3.43
CA LEU A 201 32.11 14.98 -4.79
C LEU A 201 31.39 16.32 -4.83
N ASP A 202 30.73 16.69 -3.73
CA ASP A 202 30.17 18.02 -3.45
C ASP A 202 31.25 19.12 -3.38
N LYS A 203 32.52 18.75 -3.18
CA LYS A 203 33.68 19.67 -3.12
C LYS A 203 34.43 19.79 -4.44
N LEU A 204 34.08 19.00 -5.46
CA LEU A 204 34.73 19.08 -6.77
C LEU A 204 34.10 20.21 -7.59
N GLY A 205 34.93 21.19 -8.00
CA GLY A 205 34.47 22.31 -8.82
C GLY A 205 33.99 21.94 -10.23
N LYS A 206 34.18 20.69 -10.68
CA LYS A 206 33.70 20.17 -11.97
C LYS A 206 33.34 18.68 -11.85
N LEU A 207 32.27 18.27 -12.53
CA LEU A 207 31.87 16.88 -12.73
C LEU A 207 31.64 16.63 -14.23
N CYS A 208 31.94 15.43 -14.73
CA CYS A 208 31.83 15.12 -16.15
C CYS A 208 30.55 14.34 -16.45
N LEU A 209 29.82 14.74 -17.49
CA LEU A 209 28.69 13.97 -17.99
C LEU A 209 29.15 13.10 -19.17
N ILE A 210 29.02 11.78 -19.01
CA ILE A 210 29.27 10.81 -20.08
C ILE A 210 27.92 10.36 -20.62
N THR A 211 27.67 10.66 -21.88
CA THR A 211 26.40 10.32 -22.55
C THR A 211 26.63 9.29 -23.63
N LYS A 212 25.85 8.21 -23.60
CA LYS A 212 25.75 7.25 -24.69
C LYS A 212 24.41 7.47 -25.39
N TRP A 213 24.43 7.56 -26.71
CA TRP A 213 23.22 7.62 -27.53
C TRP A 213 23.22 6.53 -28.60
N GLY A 214 22.05 6.33 -29.19
CA GLY A 214 21.82 5.41 -30.29
C GLY A 214 20.40 5.56 -30.80
N PHE A 215 20.02 4.74 -31.77
CA PHE A 215 18.68 4.72 -32.35
C PHE A 215 18.32 3.32 -32.83
N ASP A 216 17.02 3.04 -32.91
CA ASP A 216 16.48 1.75 -33.32
C ASP A 216 15.10 1.92 -33.99
N GLY A 217 14.64 0.90 -34.72
CA GLY A 217 13.37 0.89 -35.45
C GLY A 217 12.49 -0.31 -35.09
N TYR A 218 11.18 -0.07 -34.97
CA TYR A 218 10.20 -1.10 -34.62
C TYR A 218 8.93 -1.00 -35.48
N ASN A 219 8.42 -2.16 -35.90
CA ASN A 219 7.18 -2.27 -36.68
C ASN A 219 6.02 -2.62 -35.73
N GLN A 220 5.00 -1.77 -35.70
CA GLN A 220 3.81 -1.89 -34.85
C GLN A 220 2.53 -2.09 -35.67
N LEU A 221 1.41 -2.30 -34.99
CA LEU A 221 0.09 -2.32 -35.64
C LEU A 221 -0.31 -0.90 -36.06
N GLU A 222 -0.76 -0.75 -37.31
CA GLU A 222 -1.27 0.51 -37.84
C GLU A 222 -2.52 0.98 -37.06
N TYR A 223 -2.54 2.28 -36.74
CA TYR A 223 -3.76 2.96 -36.29
C TYR A 223 -4.53 3.60 -37.46
N LYS A 224 -3.90 3.63 -38.66
CA LYS A 224 -4.45 4.23 -39.88
C LYS A 224 -4.75 5.73 -39.71
N GLN A 225 -3.91 6.41 -38.94
CA GLN A 225 -3.91 7.86 -38.79
C GLN A 225 -3.77 8.51 -40.17
N ARG A 226 -4.69 9.43 -40.53
CA ARG A 226 -4.53 10.29 -41.71
C ARG A 226 -3.55 11.41 -41.38
N PHE A 227 -2.61 11.66 -42.29
CA PHE A 227 -1.63 12.73 -42.21
C PHE A 227 -2.00 13.84 -43.20
N THR A 228 -1.93 15.10 -42.77
CA THR A 228 -2.17 16.25 -43.66
C THR A 228 -0.87 16.75 -44.31
N THR A 229 0.26 16.59 -43.63
CA THR A 229 1.57 17.11 -44.04
C THR A 229 2.27 16.23 -45.07
N ASN A 230 2.01 14.92 -45.08
CA ASN A 230 2.56 13.97 -46.05
C ASN A 230 1.58 12.81 -46.32
N PRO A 231 0.94 12.73 -47.51
CA PRO A 231 0.02 11.65 -47.86
C PRO A 231 0.65 10.24 -47.89
N GLU A 232 1.98 10.13 -48.07
CA GLU A 232 2.70 8.85 -48.13
C GLU A 232 3.15 8.34 -46.75
N ALA A 233 2.91 9.09 -45.67
CA ALA A 233 3.29 8.67 -44.33
C ALA A 233 2.38 7.54 -43.82
N THR A 234 2.98 6.52 -43.19
CA THR A 234 2.28 5.46 -42.45
C THR A 234 2.62 5.52 -40.96
N ASP A 235 1.70 5.05 -40.11
CA ASP A 235 1.93 4.82 -38.68
C ASP A 235 2.39 3.40 -38.33
N ALA A 236 2.59 2.52 -39.32
CA ALA A 236 3.10 1.15 -39.13
C ALA A 236 4.47 1.11 -38.44
N ASN A 237 5.36 2.07 -38.71
CA ASN A 237 6.76 2.01 -38.26
C ASN A 237 7.08 3.16 -37.30
N ILE A 238 7.81 2.85 -36.24
CA ILE A 238 8.34 3.79 -35.25
C ILE A 238 9.87 3.68 -35.25
N PHE A 239 10.55 4.79 -35.54
CA PHE A 239 11.98 4.97 -35.25
C PHE A 239 12.12 5.75 -33.96
N ILE A 240 13.11 5.41 -33.13
CA ILE A 240 13.35 6.04 -31.82
C ILE A 240 14.85 6.27 -31.66
N ALA A 241 15.27 7.49 -31.31
CA ALA A 241 16.59 7.71 -30.72
C ALA A 241 16.52 7.70 -29.19
N LEU A 242 17.52 7.09 -28.56
CA LEU A 242 17.65 6.98 -27.12
C LEU A 242 18.96 7.62 -26.66
N LEU A 243 18.88 8.37 -25.56
CA LEU A 243 20.03 8.99 -24.90
C LEU A 243 20.05 8.55 -23.43
N VAL A 244 21.16 7.93 -23.04
CA VAL A 244 21.44 7.36 -21.71
C VAL A 244 22.57 8.16 -21.07
N VAL A 245 22.44 8.45 -19.78
CA VAL A 245 23.27 9.43 -19.07
C VAL A 245 23.98 8.77 -17.89
N GLY A 246 25.31 8.81 -17.86
CA GLY A 246 26.13 8.48 -16.70
C GLY A 246 26.85 9.74 -16.18
N ILE A 247 26.92 9.89 -14.85
CA ILE A 247 27.80 10.89 -14.24
C ILE A 247 29.11 10.20 -13.89
N LEU A 248 30.24 10.76 -14.35
CA LEU A 248 31.56 10.33 -13.92
C LEU A 248 32.26 11.48 -13.20
N SER A 249 32.71 11.20 -11.97
CA SER A 249 33.74 12.02 -11.34
C SER A 249 35.10 11.65 -11.92
N ARG A 250 35.85 12.66 -12.34
CA ARG A 250 37.30 12.57 -12.53
C ARG A 250 37.95 13.80 -11.94
N HIS A 251 38.87 13.60 -11.00
CA HIS A 251 40.05 14.47 -10.96
C HIS A 251 40.72 14.37 -12.33
N CYS A 252 41.02 15.50 -12.96
CA CYS A 252 41.72 15.50 -14.25
C CYS A 252 43.11 14.88 -14.05
N LEU A 253 43.42 13.83 -14.83
CA LEU A 253 44.74 13.19 -14.94
C LEU A 253 45.29 12.57 -13.62
N GLY A 254 44.78 11.39 -13.25
CA GLY A 254 45.43 10.55 -12.23
C GLY A 254 44.50 9.50 -11.60
N THR A 255 44.86 8.22 -11.75
CA THR A 255 44.45 7.06 -10.91
C THR A 255 43.12 7.17 -10.13
N GLY A 256 42.03 6.67 -10.71
CA GLY A 256 40.77 6.42 -9.99
C GLY A 256 39.54 6.57 -10.88
N ILE A 257 38.87 5.46 -11.20
CA ILE A 257 37.52 5.47 -11.79
C ILE A 257 36.56 5.01 -10.69
N ILE A 258 35.78 5.94 -10.16
CA ILE A 258 34.64 5.62 -9.29
C ILE A 258 33.41 5.58 -10.18
N GLU A 259 33.01 4.38 -10.61
CA GLU A 259 31.73 4.18 -11.29
C GLU A 259 30.59 4.32 -10.28
N LEU A 260 29.98 5.50 -10.22
CA LEU A 260 28.66 5.64 -9.61
C LEU A 260 27.63 5.02 -10.56
N GLY A 261 26.88 4.04 -10.04
CA GLY A 261 26.08 3.11 -10.85
C GLY A 261 25.14 3.76 -11.85
N MET A 262 25.00 3.13 -13.02
CA MET A 262 24.25 3.64 -14.17
C MET A 262 22.79 3.95 -13.83
N ILE A 263 22.42 5.24 -13.78
CA ILE A 263 21.02 5.65 -13.77
C ILE A 263 20.53 5.80 -15.20
N VAL A 264 19.76 4.81 -15.66
CA VAL A 264 19.16 4.81 -16.99
C VAL A 264 17.91 5.72 -17.02
N ASP A 265 18.11 7.03 -16.89
CA ASP A 265 17.05 8.04 -17.11
C ASP A 265 16.84 8.20 -18.63
N VAL A 266 16.05 7.29 -19.22
CA VAL A 266 15.84 7.18 -20.67
C VAL A 266 15.28 8.47 -21.25
N ILE A 267 16.11 9.19 -21.99
CA ILE A 267 15.66 10.25 -22.89
C ILE A 267 15.21 9.60 -24.19
N LEU A 268 13.91 9.72 -24.49
CA LEU A 268 13.40 9.53 -25.84
C LEU A 268 13.64 10.83 -26.63
N ALA A 269 14.37 10.73 -27.74
CA ALA A 269 14.54 11.80 -28.72
C ALA A 269 14.14 11.28 -30.11
N THR A 270 13.67 12.17 -30.99
CA THR A 270 13.30 11.85 -32.38
C THR A 270 12.50 10.54 -32.54
N LEU A 271 11.19 10.62 -32.31
CA LEU A 271 10.27 9.82 -33.10
C LEU A 271 10.33 10.35 -34.54
N THR A 272 10.78 9.55 -35.51
CA THR A 272 10.72 9.92 -36.94
C THR A 272 10.00 8.83 -37.71
N ARG A 273 8.71 9.04 -38.02
CA ARG A 273 7.98 8.19 -38.97
C ARG A 273 8.63 8.32 -40.36
N ASN A 274 8.72 7.20 -41.07
CA ASN A 274 9.59 7.01 -42.23
C ASN A 274 9.56 8.18 -43.23
N ARG A 275 10.73 8.77 -43.50
CA ARG A 275 11.00 9.36 -44.83
C ARG A 275 11.34 8.21 -45.79
N GLY A 276 10.85 8.28 -47.03
CA GLY A 276 11.21 7.33 -48.08
C GLY A 276 12.68 7.48 -48.51
N PHE A 277 13.61 6.93 -47.72
CA PHE A 277 15.02 6.85 -48.08
C PHE A 277 15.25 5.72 -49.10
N TYR A 278 15.10 6.06 -50.37
CA TYR A 278 15.56 5.21 -51.47
C TYR A 278 17.08 5.00 -51.38
N SER A 279 17.49 3.78 -51.71
CA SER A 279 18.84 3.22 -51.50
C SER A 279 20.00 4.16 -51.83
N ARG A 280 20.78 4.52 -50.79
CA ARG A 280 22.20 4.90 -50.90
C ARG A 280 22.99 4.31 -49.72
N ASN A 281 23.82 3.32 -50.03
CA ASN A 281 24.90 2.69 -49.25
C ASN A 281 24.88 2.93 -47.73
N PHE A 282 24.28 1.98 -46.99
CA PHE A 282 24.05 2.06 -45.54
C PHE A 282 25.20 1.46 -44.70
N SER A 283 26.46 1.61 -45.15
CA SER A 283 27.63 0.91 -44.61
C SER A 283 28.27 1.55 -43.36
N ASP A 284 28.27 2.88 -43.25
CA ASP A 284 29.28 3.57 -42.43
C ASP A 284 28.78 4.28 -41.16
N ILE A 285 27.49 4.17 -40.82
CA ILE A 285 26.87 4.89 -39.67
C ILE A 285 26.68 3.98 -38.42
N ASN A 286 26.93 2.67 -38.53
CA ASN A 286 26.81 1.71 -37.41
C ASN A 286 27.98 1.77 -36.39
N ARG A 287 28.30 2.96 -35.86
CA ARG A 287 29.23 3.14 -34.74
C ARG A 287 28.57 3.92 -33.58
N PRO A 288 28.48 3.36 -32.36
CA PRO A 288 27.92 4.08 -31.22
C PRO A 288 28.87 5.23 -30.82
N GLY A 289 28.43 6.47 -31.06
CA GLY A 289 29.21 7.67 -30.76
C GLY A 289 29.25 7.97 -29.27
N TYR A 290 30.40 7.79 -28.64
CA TYR A 290 30.66 8.31 -27.29
C TYR A 290 30.89 9.82 -27.36
N SER A 291 30.02 10.60 -26.71
CA SER A 291 30.19 12.05 -26.57
C SER A 291 30.45 12.40 -25.10
N THR A 292 31.52 13.18 -24.87
CA THR A 292 31.87 13.71 -23.54
C THR A 292 31.46 15.17 -23.49
N LEU A 293 30.51 15.52 -22.62
CA LEU A 293 30.09 16.90 -22.40
C LEU A 293 30.64 17.39 -21.07
N ILE A 294 31.64 18.29 -21.17
CA ILE A 294 32.24 18.96 -20.02
C ILE A 294 31.34 20.14 -19.65
N LEU A 295 30.50 19.96 -18.64
CA LEU A 295 29.77 21.04 -18.00
C LEU A 295 30.67 21.71 -16.95
N SER A 296 31.08 22.94 -17.21
CA SER A 296 31.57 23.83 -16.15
C SER A 296 30.40 24.38 -15.35
N ALA A 297 30.49 24.29 -14.03
CA ALA A 297 29.74 25.16 -13.12
C ALA A 297 30.29 26.60 -13.18
#